data_AF-A0A4Q6BSG5-F1
#
_entry.id   AF-A0A4Q6BSG5-F1
#
_cell.length_a   1.000
_cell.length_b   1.000
_cell.length_c   1.000
_cell.angle_alpha   90.00
_cell.angle_beta   90.00
_cell.angle_gamma   90.00
#
_symmetry.space_group_name_H-M   'P 1'
#
loop_
_entity.id
_entity.type
_entity.pdbx_description
1 polymer ?
#
loop_
_entity_poly.entity_id
_entity_poly.type
_entity_poly.pdbx_seq_one_letter_code
_entity_poly.pdbx_strand_id
1 'polypeptide(L)'
;MTSELMRAGDKAGASKKFDETIAGCQWLVETLVHIRSAAAGIGAPIKNVEQWTASEKMITKTIVDVSDAYTKSDVVLVSDLLEYELTAAFGSWRATIGSVMGTRAA
;
A
#
# COMPACT_ATOMS: atom_id res chain seq x y z
N MET A 1 -1.79 -14.16 9.32
CA MET A 1 -2.01 -12.86 8.63
C MET A 1 -2.97 -12.00 9.46
N THR A 2 -2.94 -10.66 9.37
CA THR A 2 -3.84 -9.78 10.18
C THR A 2 -5.32 -10.13 10.02
N SER A 3 -5.71 -10.57 8.81
CA SER A 3 -7.02 -11.13 8.47
C SER A 3 -7.40 -12.37 9.30
N GLU A 4 -6.46 -13.30 9.51
CA GLU A 4 -6.70 -14.53 10.29
C GLU A 4 -6.90 -14.22 11.77
N LEU A 5 -6.17 -13.24 12.32
CA LEU A 5 -6.32 -12.79 13.71
C LEU A 5 -7.66 -12.07 13.93
N MET A 6 -8.07 -11.22 12.97
CA MET A 6 -9.39 -10.58 12.96
C MET A 6 -10.53 -11.61 12.94
N ARG A 7 -10.41 -12.64 12.09
CA ARG A 7 -11.39 -13.73 11.98
C ARG A 7 -11.41 -14.66 13.21
N ALA A 8 -10.28 -14.80 13.90
CA ALA A 8 -10.15 -15.63 15.11
C ALA A 8 -10.66 -14.96 16.40
N GLY A 9 -11.05 -13.69 16.37
CA GLY A 9 -11.57 -12.96 17.53
C GLY A 9 -10.53 -12.43 18.51
N ASP A 10 -9.23 -12.55 18.20
CA ASP A 10 -8.15 -11.91 18.97
C ASP A 10 -8.03 -10.43 18.57
N LYS A 11 -8.87 -9.60 19.19
CA LYS A 11 -8.94 -8.17 18.92
C LYS A 11 -7.63 -7.43 19.23
N ALA A 12 -6.90 -7.86 20.26
CA ALA A 12 -5.68 -7.18 20.69
C ALA A 12 -4.52 -7.46 19.73
N GLY A 13 -4.33 -8.73 19.35
CA GLY A 13 -3.33 -9.13 18.34
C GLY A 13 -3.64 -8.57 16.96
N ALA A 14 -4.92 -8.56 16.57
CA ALA A 14 -5.38 -8.02 15.30
C ALA A 14 -5.20 -6.49 15.21
N SER A 15 -5.53 -5.75 16.28
CA SER A 15 -5.33 -4.30 16.34
C SER A 15 -3.86 -3.92 16.21
N LYS A 16 -2.96 -4.56 16.97
CA LYS A 16 -1.53 -4.28 16.86
C LYS A 16 -0.99 -4.54 15.46
N LYS A 17 -1.37 -5.66 14.85
CA LYS A 17 -0.93 -6.02 13.49
C LYS A 17 -1.52 -5.09 12.44
N PHE A 18 -2.75 -4.62 12.65
CA PHE A 18 -3.36 -3.60 11.81
C PHE A 18 -2.58 -2.29 11.87
N ASP A 19 -2.27 -1.80 13.07
CA ASP A 19 -1.50 -0.56 13.26
C ASP A 19 -0.12 -0.65 12.60
N GLU A 20 0.59 -1.78 12.77
CA GLU A 20 1.86 -2.06 12.09
C GLU A 20 1.73 -2.00 10.56
N THR A 21 0.66 -2.61 10.00
CA THR A 21 0.41 -2.59 8.56
C THR A 21 0.14 -1.17 8.06
N ILE A 22 -0.73 -0.42 8.74
CA ILE A 22 -1.06 0.96 8.33
C ILE A 22 0.16 1.87 8.43
N ALA A 23 0.95 1.76 9.49
CA ALA A 23 2.20 2.51 9.63
C ALA A 23 3.19 2.17 8.50
N GLY A 24 3.33 0.90 8.13
CA GLY A 24 4.15 0.49 6.99
C GLY A 24 3.66 1.05 5.66
N CYS A 25 2.34 1.08 5.43
CA CYS A 25 1.73 1.68 4.26
C CYS A 25 1.99 3.19 4.17
N GLN A 26 1.87 3.91 5.29
CA GLN A 26 2.18 5.35 5.36
C GLN A 26 3.64 5.61 5.01
N TRP A 27 4.55 4.86 5.63
CA TRP A 27 5.99 4.98 5.36
C TRP A 27 6.35 4.70 3.90
N LEU A 28 5.70 3.72 3.27
CA LEU A 28 5.88 3.45 1.85
C LEU A 28 5.43 4.64 0.99
N VAL A 29 4.25 5.19 1.23
CA VAL A 29 3.72 6.33 0.46
C VAL A 29 4.66 7.54 0.57
N GLU A 30 5.10 7.88 1.78
CA GLU A 30 6.06 8.97 2.01
C GLU A 30 7.37 8.74 1.24
N THR A 31 7.91 7.52 1.33
CA THR A 31 9.14 7.14 0.62
C THR A 31 8.99 7.30 -0.88
N LEU A 32 7.85 6.92 -1.46
CA LEU A 32 7.58 7.04 -2.89
C LEU A 32 7.49 8.51 -3.32
N VAL A 33 6.83 9.36 -2.54
CA VAL A 33 6.78 10.82 -2.79
C VAL A 33 8.19 11.42 -2.80
N HIS A 34 9.04 11.01 -1.87
CA HIS A 34 10.43 11.45 -1.83
C HIS A 34 11.24 10.96 -3.03
N ILE A 35 11.10 9.69 -3.44
CA ILE A 35 11.79 9.14 -4.61
C ILE A 35 11.43 9.91 -5.87
N ARG A 36 10.13 10.19 -6.10
CA ARG A 36 9.67 10.96 -7.26
C ARG A 36 10.30 12.37 -7.27
N SER A 37 10.32 13.03 -6.13
CA SER A 37 10.86 14.38 -5.99
C SER A 37 12.38 14.41 -6.21
N ALA A 38 13.10 13.44 -5.66
CA ALA A 38 14.54 13.30 -5.83
C ALA A 38 14.91 13.00 -7.30
N ALA A 39 14.18 12.09 -7.95
CA ALA A 39 14.38 11.72 -9.35
C ALA A 39 14.24 12.94 -10.29
N ALA A 40 13.27 13.81 -10.02
CA ALA A 40 13.13 15.08 -10.75
C ALA A 40 14.33 16.02 -10.52
N GLY A 41 14.83 16.12 -9.29
CA GLY A 41 15.97 16.97 -8.93
C GLY A 41 17.30 16.57 -9.57
N ILE A 42 17.50 15.27 -9.87
CA ILE A 42 18.71 14.75 -10.52
C ILE A 42 18.59 14.65 -12.05
N GLY A 43 17.54 15.20 -12.65
CA GLY A 43 17.34 15.18 -14.11
C GLY A 43 16.95 13.80 -14.68
N ALA A 44 16.47 12.88 -13.83
CA ALA A 44 16.01 11.54 -14.22
C ALA A 44 14.54 11.34 -13.82
N PRO A 45 13.60 12.13 -14.36
CA PRO A 45 12.20 12.07 -13.95
C PRO A 45 11.56 10.70 -14.25
N ILE A 46 10.56 10.35 -13.45
CA ILE A 46 9.73 9.15 -13.66
C ILE A 46 9.15 9.19 -15.07
N LYS A 47 9.48 8.18 -15.90
CA LYS A 47 9.07 8.15 -17.32
C LYS A 47 7.58 7.90 -17.51
N ASN A 48 6.95 7.07 -16.67
CA ASN A 48 5.54 6.73 -16.75
C ASN A 48 4.76 7.35 -15.55
N VAL A 49 4.56 8.65 -15.61
CA VAL A 49 3.88 9.43 -14.55
C VAL A 49 2.42 8.98 -14.38
N GLU A 50 1.76 8.55 -15.45
CA GLU A 50 0.38 8.06 -15.39
C GLU A 50 0.27 6.78 -14.57
N GLN A 51 1.11 5.79 -14.86
CA GLN A 51 1.13 4.53 -14.09
C GLN A 51 1.53 4.75 -12.63
N TRP A 52 2.48 5.66 -12.39
CA TRP A 52 2.85 6.09 -11.05
C TRP A 52 1.66 6.65 -10.28
N THR A 53 0.98 7.64 -10.87
CA THR A 53 -0.18 8.31 -10.26
C THR A 53 -1.35 7.34 -10.05
N ALA A 54 -1.55 6.39 -10.97
CA ALA A 54 -2.57 5.36 -10.82
C ALA A 54 -2.28 4.42 -9.64
N SER A 55 -1.03 4.00 -9.48
CA SER A 55 -0.58 3.16 -8.36
C SER A 55 -0.72 3.90 -7.01
N GLU A 56 -0.36 5.18 -7.00
CA GLU A 56 -0.50 6.08 -5.84
C GLU A 56 -1.96 6.25 -5.42
N LYS A 57 -2.85 6.49 -6.38
CA LYS A 57 -4.28 6.61 -6.12
C LYS A 57 -4.86 5.31 -5.58
N MET A 58 -4.46 4.17 -6.13
CA MET A 58 -4.93 2.86 -5.69
C MET A 58 -4.55 2.58 -4.24
N ILE A 59 -3.26 2.70 -3.89
CA ILE A 59 -2.83 2.44 -2.51
C ILE A 59 -3.44 3.43 -1.51
N THR A 60 -3.53 4.71 -1.87
CA THR A 60 -4.10 5.73 -0.99
C THR A 60 -5.57 5.45 -0.73
N LYS A 61 -6.33 5.10 -1.77
CA LYS A 61 -7.73 4.70 -1.65
C LYS A 61 -7.87 3.48 -0.75
N THR A 62 -7.08 2.43 -0.96
CA THR A 62 -7.16 1.22 -0.15
C THR A 62 -6.86 1.49 1.33
N ILE A 63 -5.85 2.32 1.64
CA ILE A 63 -5.54 2.71 3.03
C ILE A 63 -6.75 3.41 3.68
N VAL A 64 -7.40 4.32 2.96
CA VAL A 64 -8.61 5.01 3.44
C VAL A 64 -9.74 4.01 3.67
N ASP A 65 -10.04 3.15 2.69
CA ASP A 65 -11.12 2.16 2.80
C ASP A 65 -10.87 1.20 3.99
N VAL A 66 -9.64 0.75 4.18
CA VAL A 66 -9.23 -0.13 5.28
C VAL A 66 -9.39 0.56 6.63
N SER A 67 -9.00 1.83 6.72
CA SER A 67 -9.11 2.65 7.94
C SER A 67 -10.57 2.91 8.30
N ASP A 68 -11.42 3.18 7.30
CA ASP A 68 -12.85 3.40 7.47
C ASP A 68 -13.57 2.12 7.92
N ALA A 69 -13.23 0.98 7.31
CA ALA A 69 -13.77 -0.32 7.70
C ALA A 69 -13.38 -0.67 9.14
N TYR A 70 -12.12 -0.42 9.52
CA TYR A 70 -11.63 -0.63 10.88
C TYR A 70 -12.35 0.26 11.90
N THR A 71 -12.53 1.54 11.58
CA THR A 71 -13.27 2.49 12.44
C THR A 71 -14.71 2.06 12.67
N LYS A 72 -15.34 1.44 11.66
CA LYS A 72 -16.69 0.86 11.75
C LYS A 72 -16.74 -0.51 12.43
N SER A 73 -15.59 -1.04 12.88
CA SER A 73 -15.44 -2.40 13.41
C SER A 73 -15.92 -3.50 12.45
N ASP A 74 -15.88 -3.23 11.14
CA ASP A 74 -16.22 -4.20 10.11
C ASP A 74 -15.02 -5.10 9.81
N VAL A 75 -14.82 -6.07 10.69
CA VAL A 75 -13.65 -6.96 10.66
C VAL A 75 -13.59 -7.85 9.42
N VAL A 76 -14.73 -8.14 8.79
CA VAL A 76 -14.80 -8.92 7.54
C VAL A 76 -14.29 -8.06 6.40
N LEU A 77 -14.81 -6.83 6.29
CA LEU A 77 -14.36 -5.89 5.27
C LEU A 77 -12.87 -5.52 5.43
N VAL A 78 -12.40 -5.29 6.66
CA VAL A 78 -10.97 -5.07 6.93
C VAL A 78 -10.13 -6.24 6.41
N SER A 79 -10.56 -7.47 6.70
CA SER A 79 -9.87 -8.67 6.22
C SER A 79 -9.80 -8.72 4.70
N ASP A 80 -10.92 -8.47 4.02
CA ASP A 80 -10.99 -8.56 2.56
C ASP A 80 -10.18 -7.45 1.89
N LEU A 81 -10.23 -6.22 2.42
CA LEU A 81 -9.44 -5.10 1.91
C LEU A 81 -7.94 -5.31 2.11
N LEU A 82 -7.52 -5.90 3.23
CA LEU A 82 -6.11 -6.24 3.46
C LEU A 82 -5.64 -7.37 2.54
N GLU A 83 -6.47 -8.39 2.34
CA GLU A 83 -6.10 -9.59 1.59
C GLU A 83 -6.08 -9.34 0.07
N TYR A 84 -7.10 -8.65 -0.46
CA TYR A 84 -7.27 -8.48 -1.91
C TYR A 84 -6.83 -7.10 -2.38
N GLU A 85 -7.41 -6.04 -1.84
CA GLU A 85 -7.20 -4.68 -2.36
C GLU A 85 -5.79 -4.18 -2.06
N LEU A 86 -5.29 -4.40 -0.85
CA LEU A 86 -3.96 -3.92 -0.46
C LEU A 86 -2.86 -4.73 -1.15
N THR A 87 -3.06 -6.04 -1.31
CA THR A 87 -2.17 -6.90 -2.10
C THR A 87 -2.13 -6.46 -3.56
N ALA A 88 -3.28 -6.15 -4.17
CA ALA A 88 -3.34 -5.64 -5.54
C ALA A 88 -2.64 -4.28 -5.68
N ALA A 89 -2.86 -3.38 -4.71
CA ALA A 89 -2.19 -2.07 -4.67
C ALA A 89 -0.67 -2.21 -4.59
N PHE A 90 -0.15 -3.10 -3.74
CA PHE A 90 1.28 -3.40 -3.67
C PHE A 90 1.81 -4.06 -4.94
N GLY A 91 1.04 -4.96 -5.57
CA GLY A 91 1.37 -5.56 -6.86
C GLY A 91 1.56 -4.50 -7.95
N SER A 92 0.63 -3.53 -8.01
CA SER A 92 0.71 -2.38 -8.91
C SER A 92 1.98 -1.55 -8.67
N TRP A 93 2.28 -1.24 -7.40
CA TRP A 93 3.49 -0.51 -7.04
C TRP A 93 4.78 -1.25 -7.40
N ARG A 94 4.83 -2.56 -7.17
CA ARG A 94 5.99 -3.39 -7.56
C ARG A 94 6.24 -3.32 -9.05
N ALA A 95 5.19 -3.38 -9.88
CA ALA A 95 5.31 -3.26 -11.32
C ALA A 95 5.80 -1.86 -11.75
N THR A 96 5.26 -0.82 -11.12
CA THR A 96 5.64 0.58 -11.37
C THR A 96 7.09 0.87 -10.99
N ILE A 97 7.55 0.40 -9.82
CA ILE A 97 8.94 0.57 -9.39
C ILE A 97 9.88 -0.25 -10.31
N GLY A 98 9.49 -1.46 -10.69
CA GLY A 98 10.24 -2.29 -11.63
C GLY A 98 10.45 -1.64 -12.99
N SER A 99 9.42 -0.96 -13.51
CA SER A 99 9.49 -0.24 -14.80
C SER A 99 10.36 1.02 -14.74
N VAL A 100 10.41 1.69 -13.58
CA VAL A 100 11.22 2.90 -13.36
C VAL A 100 12.69 2.58 -13.11
N MET A 101 12.99 1.55 -12.31
CA MET A 101 14.37 1.22 -11.92
C MET A 101 15.13 0.39 -12.96
N GLY A 102 14.48 -0.02 -14.06
CA GLY A 102 15.14 -0.77 -15.11
C GLY A 102 15.74 -2.08 -14.59
N THR A 103 14.92 -2.94 -13.98
CA THR A 103 15.34 -4.34 -13.84
C THR A 103 15.35 -4.94 -15.24
N ARG A 104 16.54 -5.01 -15.85
CA ARG A 104 16.80 -6.05 -16.83
C ARG A 104 16.47 -7.36 -16.12
N ALA A 105 15.46 -8.07 -16.61
CA ALA A 105 15.31 -9.48 -16.30
C ALA A 105 16.67 -10.14 -16.58
N ALA A 106 17.30 -10.65 -15.53
CA ALA A 106 18.43 -11.56 -15.61
C ALA A 106 17.87 -12.98 -15.48
#